data_AF-A0AAE1N2I9-F1
#
_entry.id   AF-A0AAE1N2I9-F1
#
_cell.length_a   1.000
_cell.length_b   1.000
_cell.length_c   1.000
_cell.angle_alpha   90.00
_cell.angle_beta   90.00
_cell.angle_gamma   90.00
#
_symmetry.space_group_name_H-M   'P 1'
#
loop_
_entity.id
_entity.type
_entity.pdbx_description
1 polymer ?
#
loop_
_entity_poly.entity_id
_entity_poly.type
_entity_poly.pdbx_seq_one_letter_code
_entity_poly.pdbx_strand_id
1 'polypeptide(L)'
;MDWDWSIRPSAPQAESSYSGFLYNFNYTPYPGMGVKQPAMTEGERQGLTPGMDIVNNGKQEQQQKRKKRLTSKQVESLEKSFEKEKKLDADRKMKLSKEVGLPPRQVAVWFQNRRARWKAKQLEHLYDALKQDFDAMYKEKQKLQEEVTILKAMLRREESRTTQESADCLQTWGRT
;
A
#
# COMPACT_ATOMS: atom_id res chain seq x y z
N MET A 1 -2.37 23.93 31.94
CA MET A 1 -1.41 24.14 30.84
C MET A 1 -2.23 24.07 29.57
N ASP A 2 -2.88 25.17 29.25
CA ASP A 2 -3.83 25.28 28.16
C ASP A 2 -3.06 25.64 26.89
N TRP A 3 -3.08 24.75 25.91
CA TRP A 3 -2.39 24.94 24.64
C TRP A 3 -3.31 25.74 23.72
N ASP A 4 -3.08 27.06 23.67
CA ASP A 4 -3.71 27.98 22.71
C ASP A 4 -3.31 27.62 21.27
N TRP A 5 -4.32 27.43 20.42
CA TRP A 5 -4.20 26.95 19.04
C TRP A 5 -3.89 28.05 18.03
N SER A 6 -3.75 29.30 18.49
CA SER A 6 -3.77 30.49 17.64
C SER A 6 -2.42 30.83 16.96
N ILE A 7 -1.37 30.03 17.12
CA ILE A 7 -0.08 30.24 16.43
C ILE A 7 0.43 28.93 15.83
N ARG A 8 0.08 28.66 14.57
CA ARG A 8 0.79 27.69 13.71
C ARG A 8 1.68 28.45 12.72
N PRO A 9 3.00 28.21 12.70
CA PRO A 9 3.87 28.72 11.64
C PRO A 9 3.51 28.06 10.29
N SER A 10 3.42 28.88 9.25
CA SER A 10 3.11 28.46 7.87
C SER A 10 4.22 27.55 7.32
N ALA A 11 3.85 26.36 6.85
CA ALA A 11 4.77 25.43 6.18
C ALA A 11 4.83 25.73 4.66
N PRO A 12 6.00 25.68 4.02
CA PRO A 12 6.13 26.01 2.60
C PRO A 12 5.52 24.90 1.73
N GLN A 13 4.72 25.30 0.74
CA GLN A 13 4.20 24.40 -0.29
C GLN A 13 5.36 23.81 -1.10
N ALA A 14 5.54 22.50 -1.05
CA ALA A 14 6.41 21.78 -1.97
C ALA A 14 5.62 21.42 -3.23
N GLU A 15 6.17 21.86 -4.35
CA GLU A 15 5.64 21.74 -5.70
C GLU A 15 5.25 20.30 -6.09
N SER A 16 4.09 20.25 -6.75
CA SER A 16 3.53 19.12 -7.44
C SER A 16 4.42 18.64 -8.60
N SER A 17 5.14 17.53 -8.42
CA SER A 17 5.56 16.68 -9.54
C SER A 17 6.02 15.28 -9.10
N TYR A 18 5.23 14.57 -8.29
CA TYR A 18 5.44 13.14 -8.11
C TYR A 18 4.14 12.39 -7.75
N SER A 19 3.06 12.68 -8.47
CA SER A 19 1.77 12.01 -8.31
C SER A 19 1.24 11.55 -9.66
N GLY A 20 1.85 10.50 -10.21
CA GLY A 20 1.44 9.95 -11.50
C GLY A 20 1.53 8.45 -11.66
N PHE A 21 2.14 7.71 -10.73
CA PHE A 21 2.40 6.28 -10.93
C PHE A 21 1.90 5.36 -9.82
N LEU A 22 1.38 5.86 -8.69
CA LEU A 22 0.98 5.01 -7.56
C LEU A 22 -0.40 5.30 -6.94
N TYR A 23 -1.18 6.22 -7.47
CA TYR A 23 -2.57 6.44 -7.03
C TYR A 23 -3.56 5.86 -8.03
N ASN A 24 -3.63 4.54 -8.09
CA ASN A 24 -4.85 3.86 -8.53
C ASN A 24 -4.96 2.49 -7.85
N PHE A 25 -4.98 2.49 -6.52
CA PHE A 25 -5.58 1.39 -5.76
C PHE A 25 -7.01 1.82 -5.45
N ASN A 26 -7.97 1.11 -6.06
CA ASN A 26 -9.38 1.21 -5.75
C ASN A 26 -9.58 1.15 -4.23
N TYR A 27 -10.15 2.22 -3.66
CA TYR A 27 -10.68 2.24 -2.31
C TYR A 27 -11.78 1.18 -2.23
N THR A 28 -11.47 0.02 -1.66
CA THR A 28 -12.49 -0.91 -1.18
C THR A 28 -13.30 -0.19 -0.09
N PRO A 29 -14.62 -0.02 -0.22
CA PRO A 29 -15.41 0.65 0.79
C PRO A 29 -15.41 -0.20 2.07
N TYR A 30 -14.87 0.34 3.16
CA TYR A 30 -15.09 -0.21 4.50
C TYR A 30 -16.60 -0.07 4.83
N PRO A 31 -17.28 -1.15 5.24
CA PRO A 31 -18.69 -1.07 5.60
C PRO A 31 -18.82 -0.33 6.94
N GLY A 32 -19.43 0.86 6.92
CA GLY A 32 -19.74 1.61 8.15
C GLY A 32 -19.59 3.14 8.09
N MET A 33 -19.04 3.71 7.01
CA MET A 33 -18.93 5.17 6.85
C MET A 33 -19.97 5.70 5.85
N GLY A 34 -21.14 6.12 6.37
CA GLY A 34 -22.15 6.85 5.59
C GLY A 34 -21.69 8.29 5.34
N VAL A 35 -21.10 8.54 4.18
CA VAL A 35 -20.75 9.89 3.73
C VAL A 35 -21.88 10.44 2.85
N LYS A 36 -22.52 11.51 3.35
CA LYS A 36 -23.50 12.32 2.61
C LYS A 36 -22.82 12.97 1.41
N GLN A 37 -23.42 12.82 0.24
CA GLN A 37 -23.00 13.49 -1.00
C GLN A 37 -23.14 15.01 -0.84
N PRO A 38 -22.16 15.83 -1.27
CA PRO A 38 -22.42 17.24 -1.52
C PRO A 38 -23.11 17.38 -2.89
N ALA A 39 -24.33 17.90 -2.85
CA ALA A 39 -25.08 18.35 -4.03
C ALA A 39 -24.30 19.49 -4.70
N MET A 40 -23.92 19.28 -5.97
CA MET A 40 -23.38 20.33 -6.83
C MET A 40 -24.47 20.67 -7.86
N THR A 41 -24.86 21.94 -7.84
CA THR A 41 -25.96 22.57 -8.55
C THR A 41 -25.86 22.49 -10.08
N GLU A 42 -27.02 22.35 -10.72
CA GLU A 42 -27.30 22.45 -12.15
C GLU A 42 -26.69 23.69 -12.82
N GLY A 43 -26.10 23.50 -14.00
CA GLY A 43 -25.53 24.56 -14.84
C GLY A 43 -25.00 24.01 -16.17
N GLU A 44 -25.89 23.95 -17.15
CA GLU A 44 -25.71 23.94 -18.61
C GLU A 44 -24.35 23.51 -19.20
N ARG A 45 -24.32 22.38 -19.92
CA ARG A 45 -23.30 22.08 -20.94
C ARG A 45 -23.96 21.71 -22.27
N GLN A 46 -24.06 22.70 -23.15
CA GLN A 46 -24.33 22.51 -24.57
C GLN A 46 -23.08 21.90 -25.23
N GLY A 47 -23.28 20.83 -26.01
CA GLY A 47 -22.23 20.10 -26.70
C GLY A 47 -21.87 20.69 -28.05
N LEU A 48 -20.62 20.50 -28.48
CA LEU A 48 -20.19 20.59 -29.88
C LEU A 48 -18.97 19.68 -30.09
N THR A 49 -19.13 18.61 -30.85
CA THR A 49 -18.03 17.90 -31.52
C THR A 49 -17.75 18.60 -32.86
N PRO A 50 -16.48 18.65 -33.29
CA PRO A 50 -16.22 18.65 -34.72
C PRO A 50 -15.26 17.51 -35.11
N GLY A 51 -15.69 16.76 -36.13
CA GLY A 51 -14.90 15.71 -36.76
C GLY A 51 -13.64 16.24 -37.44
N MET A 52 -12.68 15.34 -37.62
CA MET A 52 -11.55 15.54 -38.53
C MET A 52 -11.23 14.22 -39.22
N ASP A 53 -11.67 14.10 -40.47
CA ASP A 53 -11.22 13.09 -41.41
C ASP A 53 -9.75 13.38 -41.77
N ILE A 54 -8.83 12.45 -41.48
CA ILE A 54 -7.50 12.44 -42.11
C ILE A 54 -7.18 11.01 -42.58
N VAL A 55 -7.30 10.84 -43.89
CA VAL A 55 -6.62 9.81 -44.68
C VAL A 55 -5.11 9.90 -44.42
N ASN A 56 -4.51 8.84 -43.88
CA ASN A 56 -3.06 8.66 -43.92
C ASN A 56 -2.68 7.17 -43.93
N ASN A 57 -2.89 6.53 -45.08
CA ASN A 57 -2.71 5.09 -45.31
C ASN A 57 -1.25 4.65 -45.52
N GLY A 58 -0.27 5.31 -44.89
CA GLY A 58 1.17 5.01 -45.09
C GLY A 58 2.01 4.78 -43.83
N LYS A 59 1.45 4.93 -42.61
CA LYS A 59 2.23 4.85 -41.35
C LYS A 59 1.96 3.62 -40.48
N GLN A 60 0.97 2.79 -40.83
CA GLN A 60 0.57 1.68 -39.97
C GLN A 60 1.54 0.48 -40.02
N GLU A 61 2.21 0.27 -41.17
CA GLU A 61 3.05 -0.91 -41.37
C GLU A 61 4.40 -0.83 -40.62
N GLN A 62 5.00 0.38 -40.48
CA GLN A 62 6.17 0.58 -39.61
C GLN A 62 5.82 0.45 -38.11
N GLN A 63 4.58 0.76 -37.71
CA GLN A 63 4.17 0.68 -36.30
C GLN A 63 3.96 -0.77 -35.84
N GLN A 64 3.49 -1.66 -36.72
CA GLN A 64 3.32 -3.07 -36.40
C GLN A 64 4.65 -3.81 -36.17
N LYS A 65 5.72 -3.47 -36.92
CA LYS A 65 7.07 -4.04 -36.69
C LYS A 65 7.64 -3.72 -35.30
N ARG A 66 7.20 -2.64 -34.66
CA ARG A 66 7.68 -2.20 -33.32
C ARG A 66 7.04 -2.93 -32.14
N LYS A 67 6.00 -3.74 -32.37
CA LYS A 67 5.27 -4.51 -31.33
C LYS A 67 5.61 -6.01 -31.33
N LYS A 68 6.71 -6.44 -31.95
CA LYS A 68 7.14 -7.85 -31.84
C LYS A 68 7.48 -8.16 -30.38
N ARG A 69 6.84 -9.20 -29.82
CA ARG A 69 7.20 -9.77 -28.52
C ARG A 69 8.66 -10.21 -28.59
N LEU A 70 9.42 -9.95 -27.53
CA LEU A 70 10.81 -10.42 -27.42
C LEU A 70 10.83 -11.94 -27.47
N THR A 71 11.80 -12.52 -28.17
CA THR A 71 11.96 -13.97 -28.22
C THR A 71 12.45 -14.50 -26.87
N SER A 72 12.22 -15.79 -26.59
CA SER A 72 12.64 -16.41 -25.32
C SER A 72 14.14 -16.22 -25.05
N LYS A 73 14.98 -16.47 -26.08
CA LYS A 73 16.44 -16.29 -26.01
C LYS A 73 16.84 -14.83 -25.70
N GLN A 74 16.09 -13.86 -26.23
CA GLN A 74 16.33 -12.45 -25.92
C GLN A 74 15.99 -12.13 -24.47
N VAL A 75 14.85 -12.63 -23.97
CA VAL A 75 14.43 -12.46 -22.57
C VAL A 75 15.44 -13.11 -21.63
N GLU A 76 15.88 -14.33 -21.90
CA GLU A 76 16.87 -15.05 -21.09
C GLU A 76 18.20 -14.28 -20.97
N SER A 77 18.67 -13.71 -22.09
CA SER A 77 19.89 -12.89 -22.09
C SER A 77 19.72 -11.61 -21.26
N LEU A 78 18.55 -10.97 -21.33
CA LEU A 78 18.22 -9.79 -20.53
C LEU A 78 18.08 -10.14 -19.04
N GLU A 79 17.48 -11.28 -18.70
CA GLU A 79 17.31 -11.77 -17.33
C GLU A 79 18.65 -12.11 -16.68
N LYS A 80 19.52 -12.86 -17.36
CA LYS A 80 20.87 -13.16 -16.89
C LYS A 80 21.68 -11.90 -16.63
N SER A 81 21.51 -10.88 -17.48
CA SER A 81 22.12 -9.57 -17.27
C SER A 81 21.54 -8.84 -16.06
N PHE A 82 20.21 -8.87 -15.89
CA PHE A 82 19.51 -8.26 -14.75
C PHE A 82 19.82 -8.94 -13.41
N GLU A 83 20.14 -10.23 -13.41
CA GLU A 83 20.55 -10.94 -12.20
C GLU A 83 21.88 -10.45 -11.66
N LYS A 84 22.84 -10.18 -12.55
CA LYS A 84 24.15 -9.63 -12.20
C LYS A 84 24.04 -8.21 -11.63
N GLU A 85 23.16 -7.39 -12.19
CA GLU A 85 22.96 -6.02 -11.72
C GLU A 85 21.54 -5.53 -12.00
N LYS A 86 20.88 -5.00 -10.98
CA LYS A 86 19.50 -4.51 -11.10
C LYS A 86 19.42 -3.13 -11.76
N LYS A 87 20.52 -2.36 -11.73
CA LYS A 87 20.67 -1.07 -12.42
C LYS A 87 21.30 -1.31 -13.79
N LEU A 88 20.91 -0.49 -14.76
CA LEU A 88 21.39 -0.59 -16.14
C LEU A 88 22.13 0.69 -16.50
N ASP A 89 23.45 0.60 -16.58
CA ASP A 89 24.32 1.70 -17.00
C ASP A 89 24.27 1.95 -18.51
N ALA A 90 24.64 3.16 -18.93
CA ALA A 90 24.56 3.59 -20.32
C ALA A 90 25.42 2.72 -21.26
N ASP A 91 26.66 2.43 -20.90
CA ASP A 91 27.58 1.62 -21.70
C ASP A 91 27.12 0.17 -21.80
N ARG A 92 26.64 -0.36 -20.67
CA ARG A 92 26.13 -1.71 -20.59
C ARG A 92 24.83 -1.89 -21.36
N LYS A 93 23.95 -0.89 -21.35
CA LYS A 93 22.76 -0.83 -22.20
C LYS A 93 23.15 -0.94 -23.67
N MET A 94 24.18 -0.21 -24.12
CA MET A 94 24.64 -0.27 -25.51
C MET A 94 25.23 -1.63 -25.86
N LYS A 95 26.03 -2.23 -24.96
CA LYS A 95 26.57 -3.58 -25.16
C LYS A 95 25.47 -4.64 -25.26
N LEU A 96 24.54 -4.63 -24.31
CA LEU A 96 23.42 -5.58 -24.25
C LEU A 96 22.45 -5.41 -25.43
N SER A 97 22.24 -4.18 -25.88
CA SER A 97 21.48 -3.86 -27.09
C SER A 97 22.07 -4.54 -28.33
N LYS A 98 23.40 -4.48 -28.49
CA LYS A 98 24.11 -5.14 -29.59
C LYS A 98 24.06 -6.67 -29.47
N GLU A 99 24.29 -7.22 -28.29
CA GLU A 99 24.28 -8.67 -28.04
C GLU A 99 22.91 -9.30 -28.30
N VAL A 100 21.83 -8.64 -27.89
CA VAL A 100 20.45 -9.15 -28.00
C VAL A 100 19.79 -8.75 -29.34
N GLY A 101 20.41 -7.83 -30.09
CA GLY A 101 19.89 -7.31 -31.35
C GLY A 101 18.64 -6.44 -31.18
N LEU A 102 18.49 -5.77 -30.03
CA LEU A 102 17.34 -4.94 -29.70
C LEU A 102 17.74 -3.46 -29.64
N PRO A 103 16.87 -2.51 -30.02
CA PRO A 103 17.10 -1.09 -29.81
C PRO A 103 17.39 -0.77 -28.32
N PRO A 104 18.34 0.12 -28.01
CA PRO A 104 18.68 0.48 -26.62
C PRO A 104 17.47 0.95 -25.80
N ARG A 105 16.50 1.59 -26.44
CA ARG A 105 15.23 1.99 -25.82
C ARG A 105 14.40 0.80 -25.36
N GLN A 106 14.31 -0.28 -26.14
CA GLN A 106 13.57 -1.47 -25.74
C GLN A 106 14.24 -2.18 -24.56
N VAL A 107 15.57 -2.25 -24.56
CA VAL A 107 16.34 -2.75 -23.40
C VAL A 107 16.04 -1.91 -22.15
N ALA A 108 16.06 -0.58 -22.26
CA ALA A 108 15.75 0.30 -21.14
C ALA A 108 14.32 0.09 -20.59
N VAL A 109 13.32 0.04 -21.46
CA VAL A 109 11.92 -0.21 -21.08
C VAL A 109 11.76 -1.59 -20.45
N TRP A 110 12.41 -2.61 -21.00
CA TRP A 110 12.39 -3.95 -20.43
C TRP A 110 12.97 -3.97 -19.00
N PHE A 111 14.11 -3.32 -18.77
CA PHE A 111 14.70 -3.19 -17.44
C PHE A 111 13.82 -2.41 -16.47
N GLN A 112 13.15 -1.35 -16.93
CA GLN A 112 12.18 -0.61 -16.12
C GLN A 112 11.01 -1.52 -15.68
N ASN A 113 10.39 -2.23 -16.64
CA ASN A 113 9.29 -3.16 -16.35
C ASN A 113 9.74 -4.31 -15.44
N ARG A 114 10.94 -4.84 -15.66
CA ARG A 114 11.51 -5.90 -14.82
C ARG A 114 11.75 -5.42 -13.39
N ARG A 115 12.29 -4.21 -13.21
CA ARG A 115 12.43 -3.59 -11.88
C ARG A 115 11.09 -3.33 -11.21
N ALA A 116 10.09 -2.87 -11.94
CA ALA A 116 8.75 -2.65 -11.40
C ALA A 116 8.14 -3.96 -10.86
N ARG A 117 8.20 -5.04 -11.64
CA ARG A 117 7.75 -6.38 -11.20
C ARG A 117 8.55 -6.90 -10.02
N TRP A 118 9.87 -6.71 -10.02
CA TRP A 118 10.71 -7.11 -8.90
C TRP A 118 10.33 -6.37 -7.62
N LYS A 119 10.16 -5.04 -7.67
CA LYS A 119 9.71 -4.24 -6.53
C LYS A 119 8.33 -4.65 -6.04
N ALA A 120 7.39 -4.92 -6.96
CA ALA A 120 6.05 -5.39 -6.59
C ALA A 120 6.12 -6.70 -5.81
N LYS A 121 6.91 -7.67 -6.29
CA LYS A 121 7.12 -8.95 -5.59
C LYS A 121 7.80 -8.76 -4.23
N GLN A 122 8.77 -7.84 -4.12
CA GLN A 122 9.37 -7.52 -2.82
C GLN A 122 8.34 -6.91 -1.85
N LEU A 123 7.49 -6.01 -2.33
CA LEU A 123 6.46 -5.38 -1.51
C LEU A 123 5.41 -6.39 -1.03
N GLU A 124 5.01 -7.33 -1.89
CA GLU A 124 4.13 -8.45 -1.53
C GLU A 124 4.72 -9.26 -0.37
N HIS A 125 5.99 -9.68 -0.49
CA HIS A 125 6.67 -10.41 0.59
C HIS A 125 6.77 -9.62 1.90
N LEU A 126 7.06 -8.32 1.82
CA LEU A 126 7.12 -7.46 3.01
C LEU A 126 5.76 -7.30 3.67
N TYR A 127 4.71 -7.17 2.86
CA TYR A 127 3.34 -7.09 3.36
C TYR A 127 2.93 -8.39 4.05
N ASP A 128 3.23 -9.55 3.46
CA ASP A 128 2.91 -10.84 4.06
C ASP A 128 3.62 -11.04 5.40
N ALA A 129 4.92 -10.69 5.48
CA ALA A 129 5.67 -10.74 6.73
C ALA A 129 5.06 -9.82 7.80
N LEU A 130 4.78 -8.56 7.44
CA LEU A 130 4.16 -7.60 8.35
C LEU A 130 2.77 -8.06 8.81
N LYS A 131 2.01 -8.70 7.93
CA LYS A 131 0.69 -9.23 8.25
C LYS A 131 0.78 -10.38 9.24
N GLN A 132 1.76 -11.28 9.09
CA GLN A 132 2.01 -12.37 10.03
C GLN A 132 2.37 -11.82 11.42
N ASP A 133 3.25 -10.82 11.49
CA ASP A 133 3.62 -10.17 12.75
C ASP A 133 2.40 -9.51 13.41
N PHE A 134 1.59 -8.80 12.63
CA PHE A 134 0.35 -8.20 13.13
C PHE A 134 -0.62 -9.23 13.69
N ASP A 135 -0.84 -10.34 12.96
CA ASP A 135 -1.76 -11.40 13.40
C ASP A 135 -1.25 -12.10 14.67
N ALA A 136 0.06 -12.26 14.82
CA ALA A 136 0.68 -12.80 16.04
C ALA A 136 0.48 -11.86 17.23
N MET A 137 0.83 -10.59 17.06
CA MET A 137 0.65 -9.55 18.09
C MET A 137 -0.83 -9.39 18.48
N TYR A 138 -1.74 -9.48 17.52
CA TYR A 138 -3.17 -9.40 17.77
C TYR A 138 -3.66 -10.56 18.64
N LYS A 139 -3.22 -11.79 18.36
CA LYS A 139 -3.55 -12.97 19.19
C LYS A 139 -2.99 -12.86 20.60
N GLU A 140 -1.74 -12.42 20.74
CA GLU A 140 -1.13 -12.22 22.05
C GLU A 140 -1.89 -11.17 22.86
N LYS A 141 -2.25 -10.05 22.22
CA LYS A 141 -3.10 -9.03 22.85
C LYS A 141 -4.44 -9.61 23.32
N GLN A 142 -5.12 -10.40 22.50
CA GLN A 142 -6.39 -11.03 22.89
C GLN A 142 -6.22 -11.94 24.11
N LYS A 143 -5.18 -12.78 24.10
CA LYS A 143 -4.85 -13.66 25.23
C LYS A 143 -4.58 -12.87 26.50
N LEU A 144 -3.77 -11.81 26.42
CA LEU A 144 -3.49 -10.93 27.56
C LEU A 144 -4.76 -10.22 28.05
N GLN A 145 -5.65 -9.79 27.16
CA GLN A 145 -6.93 -9.20 27.54
C GLN A 145 -7.86 -10.19 28.26
N GLU A 146 -7.88 -11.44 27.83
CA GLU A 146 -8.61 -12.52 28.51
C GLU A 146 -8.03 -12.79 29.90
N GLU A 147 -6.70 -12.95 30.01
CA GLU A 147 -6.00 -13.11 31.29
C GLU A 147 -6.30 -11.95 32.24
N VAL A 148 -6.19 -10.71 31.77
CA VAL A 148 -6.53 -9.52 32.56
C VAL A 148 -7.99 -9.53 33.00
N THR A 149 -8.91 -9.98 32.15
CA THR A 149 -10.33 -10.07 32.48
C THR A 149 -10.58 -11.11 33.58
N ILE A 150 -9.93 -12.26 33.49
CA ILE A 150 -10.01 -13.34 34.48
C ILE A 150 -9.41 -12.86 35.82
N LEU A 151 -8.20 -12.30 35.81
CA LEU A 151 -7.53 -11.82 37.01
C LEU A 151 -8.34 -10.71 37.71
N LYS A 152 -8.90 -9.77 36.94
CA LYS A 152 -9.82 -8.75 37.50
C LYS A 152 -11.05 -9.38 38.14
N ALA A 153 -11.60 -10.45 37.57
CA ALA A 153 -12.75 -11.14 38.15
C ALA A 153 -12.39 -11.89 39.44
N MET A 154 -11.21 -12.50 39.49
CA MET A 154 -10.69 -13.16 40.70
C MET A 154 -10.45 -12.15 41.82
N LEU A 155 -9.80 -11.02 41.54
CA LEU A 155 -9.58 -9.95 42.50
C LEU A 155 -10.89 -9.45 43.12
N ARG A 156 -11.92 -9.20 42.29
CA ARG A 156 -13.25 -8.80 42.79
C ARG A 156 -13.87 -9.84 43.73
N ARG A 157 -13.70 -11.14 43.44
CA ARG A 157 -14.21 -12.21 44.31
C ARG A 157 -13.46 -12.23 45.65
N GLU A 158 -12.16 -12.07 45.63
CA GLU A 158 -11.33 -12.05 46.84
C GLU A 158 -11.64 -10.83 47.72
N GLU A 159 -11.86 -9.66 47.12
CA GLU A 159 -12.35 -8.46 47.81
C GLU A 159 -13.71 -8.71 48.49
N SER A 160 -14.62 -9.44 47.82
CA SER A 160 -15.92 -9.81 48.39
C SER A 160 -15.79 -10.84 49.53
N ARG A 161 -14.84 -11.78 49.43
CA ARG A 161 -14.58 -12.77 50.48
C ARG A 161 -14.01 -12.14 51.74
N THR A 162 -12.99 -11.30 51.60
CA THR A 162 -12.36 -10.59 52.73
C THR A 162 -13.32 -9.64 53.43
N THR A 163 -14.19 -8.94 52.70
CA THR A 163 -15.24 -8.10 53.30
C THR A 163 -16.28 -8.93 54.04
N GLN A 164 -16.70 -10.08 53.50
CA GLN A 164 -17.63 -10.99 54.19
C GLN A 164 -17.01 -11.58 55.46
N GLU A 165 -15.78 -12.10 55.40
CA GLU A 165 -15.05 -12.63 56.55
C GLU A 165 -14.87 -11.58 57.65
N SER A 166 -14.58 -10.32 57.26
CA SER A 166 -14.49 -9.21 58.21
C SER A 166 -15.84 -8.90 58.87
N ALA A 167 -16.94 -8.96 58.13
CA ALA A 167 -18.29 -8.70 58.64
C ALA A 167 -18.77 -9.83 59.58
N ASP A 168 -18.52 -11.09 59.21
CA ASP A 168 -18.86 -12.27 60.01
C ASP A 168 -18.04 -12.31 61.33
N CYS A 169 -16.76 -11.91 61.26
CA CYS A 169 -15.93 -11.72 62.46
C CYS A 169 -16.54 -10.65 63.39
N LEU A 170 -16.86 -9.46 62.89
CA LEU A 170 -17.49 -8.42 63.72
C LEU A 170 -18.83 -8.86 64.35
N GLN A 171 -19.63 -9.66 63.64
CA GLN A 171 -20.91 -10.18 64.17
C GLN A 171 -20.76 -11.27 65.24
N THR A 172 -19.65 -12.02 65.23
CA THR A 172 -19.38 -13.09 66.20
C THR A 172 -18.80 -12.56 67.51
N TRP A 173 -17.97 -11.50 67.45
CA TRP A 173 -17.42 -10.85 68.65
C TRP A 173 -18.40 -9.92 69.37
N GLY A 174 -19.46 -9.44 68.70
CA GLY A 174 -20.50 -8.58 69.32
C GLY A 174 -21.63 -9.32 70.03
N ARG A 175 -21.56 -10.66 70.14
CA ARG A 175 -22.63 -11.52 70.66
C ARG A 175 -22.32 -12.18 72.02
N THR A 176 -21.17 -11.85 72.60
CA THR A 176 -20.72 -12.17 73.97
C THR A 176 -20.70 -10.90 74.81
#